data_AF-A0A521R0I7-F1
#
_entry.id   AF-A0A521R0I7-F1
#
_cell.length_a   1.000
_cell.length_b   1.000
_cell.length_c   1.000
_cell.angle_alpha   90.00
_cell.angle_beta   90.00
_cell.angle_gamma   90.00
#
_symmetry.space_group_name_H-M   'P 1'
#
loop_
_entity.id
_entity.type
_entity.pdbx_description
1 polymer ?
#
loop_
_entity_poly.entity_id
_entity_poly.type
_entity_poly.pdbx_seq_one_letter_code
_entity_poly.pdbx_strand_id
1 'polypeptide(L)'
;MTKYSKHTIFWSMLTVGPKLYLERIRRGVSQMALARRTGIAQANLSNIENGKQDITVSTLLQICLALGVKPSSVLDTAVRDQANPRFTRARLEKIAASVVGNLRPSSKEDREIVHLLRQTMLPGRSRRISAKDAAIHWADLRQRLSDKEIETLRERVEDALQRNPHEKKPD
;
A
#
# COMPACT_ATOMS: atom_id res chain seq x y z
N MET A 1 -0.83 -11.67 -19.08
CA MET A 1 -1.23 -12.28 -17.78
C MET A 1 -0.45 -11.59 -16.68
N THR A 2 -1.16 -10.78 -15.89
CA THR A 2 -0.62 -9.73 -15.03
C THR A 2 0.27 -10.31 -13.93
N LYS A 3 1.53 -9.87 -13.88
CA LYS A 3 2.57 -10.36 -12.94
C LYS A 3 2.38 -9.88 -11.49
N TYR A 4 1.22 -9.31 -11.18
CA TYR A 4 0.84 -8.85 -9.85
C TYR A 4 -0.21 -9.83 -9.31
N SER A 5 0.30 -10.86 -8.61
CA SER A 5 -0.48 -11.92 -7.98
C SER A 5 -1.61 -11.36 -7.11
N LYS A 6 -2.66 -12.15 -6.97
CA LYS A 6 -3.94 -11.95 -6.26
C LYS A 6 -3.85 -11.23 -4.89
N HIS A 7 -2.67 -11.16 -4.28
CA HIS A 7 -2.38 -10.34 -3.10
C HIS A 7 -2.57 -8.83 -3.31
N THR A 8 -2.22 -8.27 -4.47
CA THR A 8 -2.24 -6.80 -4.69
C THR A 8 -3.68 -6.24 -4.73
N ILE A 9 -4.61 -7.04 -5.26
CA ILE A 9 -6.06 -6.75 -5.28
C ILE A 9 -6.68 -6.91 -3.88
N PHE A 10 -6.09 -7.73 -2.99
CA PHE A 10 -6.57 -7.93 -1.62
C PHE A 10 -6.36 -6.68 -0.73
N TRP A 11 -5.29 -5.92 -0.97
CA TRP A 11 -5.02 -4.65 -0.25
C TRP A 11 -5.78 -3.45 -0.86
N SER A 12 -6.15 -3.56 -2.14
CA SER A 12 -7.48 -3.23 -2.69
C SER A 12 -8.47 -2.47 -1.83
N MET A 13 -9.07 -3.23 -0.93
CA MET A 13 -10.21 -2.86 -0.13
C MET A 13 -9.86 -3.19 1.31
N LEU A 14 -8.80 -2.56 1.83
CA LEU A 14 -8.24 -2.77 3.17
C LEU A 14 -9.35 -2.95 4.22
N THR A 15 -9.71 -4.21 4.47
CA THR A 15 -10.67 -4.59 5.51
C THR A 15 -10.00 -4.39 6.87
N VAL A 16 -10.76 -4.54 7.94
CA VAL A 16 -10.28 -4.28 9.30
C VAL A 16 -9.00 -5.05 9.62
N GLY A 17 -8.93 -6.34 9.28
CA GLY A 17 -7.77 -7.19 9.54
C GLY A 17 -6.46 -6.71 8.90
N PRO A 18 -6.42 -6.56 7.57
CA PRO A 18 -5.28 -5.98 6.86
C PRO A 18 -4.86 -4.58 7.38
N LYS A 19 -5.80 -3.73 7.81
CA LYS A 19 -5.47 -2.44 8.44
C LYS A 19 -4.78 -2.63 9.80
N LEU A 20 -5.24 -3.57 10.63
CA LEU A 20 -4.58 -3.91 11.89
C LEU A 20 -3.16 -4.45 11.65
N TYR A 21 -2.96 -5.26 10.61
CA TYR A 21 -1.63 -5.69 10.19
C TYR A 21 -0.72 -4.50 9.91
N LEU A 22 -1.18 -3.53 9.12
CA LEU A 22 -0.41 -2.34 8.77
C LEU A 22 -0.04 -1.52 10.02
N GLU A 23 -1.01 -1.27 10.88
CA GLU A 23 -0.77 -0.52 12.12
C GLU A 23 0.22 -1.24 13.05
N ARG A 24 0.17 -2.57 13.09
CA ARG A 24 1.12 -3.39 13.85
C ARG A 24 2.54 -3.30 13.29
N ILE A 25 2.71 -3.48 11.98
CA ILE A 25 4.05 -3.49 11.36
C ILE A 25 4.70 -2.10 11.35
N ARG A 26 3.91 -1.02 11.24
CA ARG A 26 4.38 0.37 11.35
C ARG A 26 4.96 0.67 12.73
N ARG A 27 4.45 0.00 13.77
CA ARG A 27 4.94 0.12 15.16
C ARG A 27 6.06 -0.85 15.51
N GLY A 28 6.52 -1.67 14.56
CA GLY A 28 7.55 -2.67 14.82
C GLY A 28 7.11 -3.79 15.78
N VAL A 29 5.80 -3.97 15.99
CA VAL A 29 5.28 -5.00 16.91
C VAL A 29 5.17 -6.34 16.17
N SER A 30 5.72 -7.42 16.72
CA SER A 30 5.54 -8.77 16.15
C SER A 30 4.15 -9.34 16.48
N GLN A 31 3.64 -10.29 15.70
CA GLN A 31 2.37 -10.95 16.01
C GLN A 31 2.42 -11.66 17.38
N MET A 32 3.56 -12.28 17.72
CA MET A 32 3.74 -12.90 19.02
C MET A 32 3.75 -11.87 20.18
N ALA A 33 4.34 -10.70 19.97
CA ALA A 33 4.29 -9.63 20.96
C ALA A 33 2.86 -9.10 21.14
N LEU A 34 2.11 -8.93 20.05
CA LEU A 34 0.70 -8.53 20.12
C LEU A 34 -0.16 -9.60 20.80
N ALA A 35 0.03 -10.88 20.45
CA ALA A 35 -0.64 -12.02 21.07
C ALA A 35 -0.48 -12.01 22.60
N ARG A 36 0.75 -11.76 23.10
CA ARG A 36 1.00 -11.65 24.54
C ARG A 36 0.29 -10.45 25.18
N ARG A 37 0.21 -9.31 24.49
CA ARG A 37 -0.48 -8.10 24.99
C ARG A 37 -2.00 -8.26 25.05
N THR A 38 -2.57 -9.03 24.13
CA THR A 38 -4.02 -9.21 24.02
C THR A 38 -4.52 -10.55 24.57
N GLY A 39 -3.64 -11.50 24.89
CA GLY A 39 -4.06 -12.86 25.21
C GLY A 39 -4.73 -13.61 24.05
N ILE A 40 -4.72 -13.06 22.82
CA ILE A 40 -5.26 -13.71 21.63
C ILE A 40 -4.19 -14.67 21.09
N ALA A 41 -4.59 -15.89 20.73
CA ALA A 41 -3.68 -16.84 20.10
C ALA A 41 -3.03 -16.25 18.84
N GLN A 42 -1.71 -16.45 18.66
CA GLN A 42 -0.99 -15.87 17.53
C GLN A 42 -1.53 -16.34 16.16
N ALA A 43 -1.97 -17.60 16.07
CA ALA A 43 -2.61 -18.12 14.86
C ALA A 43 -3.93 -17.39 14.53
N ASN A 44 -4.71 -17.04 15.57
CA ASN A 44 -5.94 -16.27 15.42
C ASN A 44 -5.63 -14.84 14.95
N LEU A 45 -4.64 -14.16 15.54
CA LEU A 45 -4.17 -12.86 15.05
C LEU A 45 -3.72 -12.93 13.59
N SER A 46 -3.01 -13.99 13.20
CA SER A 46 -2.60 -14.19 11.81
C SER A 46 -3.80 -14.35 10.87
N ASN A 47 -4.82 -15.11 11.25
CA ASN A 47 -6.02 -15.27 10.44
C ASN A 47 -6.80 -13.96 10.30
N ILE A 48 -6.96 -13.22 11.40
CA ILE A 48 -7.58 -11.89 11.41
C ILE A 48 -6.82 -10.95 10.47
N GLU A 49 -5.50 -10.82 10.64
CA GLU A 49 -4.65 -9.92 9.84
C GLU A 49 -4.68 -10.23 8.34
N ASN A 50 -4.86 -11.49 7.97
CA ASN A 50 -4.97 -11.94 6.58
C ASN A 50 -6.42 -11.92 6.05
N GLY A 51 -7.40 -11.43 6.84
CA GLY A 51 -8.81 -11.40 6.45
C GLY A 51 -9.44 -12.80 6.30
N LYS A 52 -8.83 -13.83 6.88
CA LYS A 52 -9.34 -15.22 6.86
C LYS A 52 -10.37 -15.49 7.95
N GLN A 53 -10.52 -14.56 8.89
CA GLN A 53 -11.46 -14.67 9.98
C GLN A 53 -12.04 -13.30 10.30
N ASP A 54 -13.35 -13.27 10.54
CA ASP A 54 -14.01 -12.09 11.07
C ASP A 54 -13.55 -11.80 12.51
N ILE A 55 -13.69 -10.53 12.87
CA ILE A 55 -13.27 -10.00 14.16
C ILE A 55 -14.48 -9.45 14.91
N THR A 56 -14.61 -9.79 16.19
CA THR A 56 -15.61 -9.15 17.04
C THR A 56 -15.20 -7.71 17.35
N VAL A 57 -16.17 -6.85 17.64
CA VAL A 57 -15.89 -5.46 18.06
C VAL A 57 -15.01 -5.44 19.31
N SER A 58 -15.25 -6.33 20.28
CA SER A 58 -14.43 -6.45 21.49
C SER A 58 -12.95 -6.75 21.17
N THR A 59 -12.70 -7.73 20.30
CA THR A 59 -11.35 -8.11 19.85
C THR A 59 -10.69 -6.96 19.10
N LEU A 60 -11.42 -6.26 18.23
CA LEU A 60 -10.93 -5.08 17.52
C LEU A 60 -10.46 -4.00 18.50
N LEU A 61 -11.31 -3.61 19.46
CA LEU A 61 -10.99 -2.59 20.46
C LEU A 61 -9.76 -3.00 21.30
N GLN A 62 -9.68 -4.27 21.68
CA GLN A 62 -8.55 -4.80 22.44
C GLN A 62 -7.23 -4.74 21.67
N ILE A 63 -7.24 -5.12 20.38
CA ILE A 63 -6.05 -4.97 19.52
C ILE A 63 -5.71 -3.50 19.34
N CYS A 64 -6.69 -2.63 19.11
CA CYS A 64 -6.47 -1.19 18.94
C CYS A 64 -5.81 -0.58 20.17
N LEU A 65 -6.28 -0.94 21.38
CA LEU A 65 -5.69 -0.53 22.64
C LEU A 65 -4.24 -1.00 22.77
N ALA A 66 -3.97 -2.29 22.50
CA ALA A 66 -2.63 -2.88 22.61
C ALA A 66 -1.61 -2.30 21.60
N LEU A 67 -2.11 -1.74 20.48
CA LEU A 67 -1.32 -1.03 19.48
C LEU A 67 -1.27 0.49 19.71
N GLY A 68 -2.10 1.05 20.59
CA GLY A 68 -2.22 2.50 20.74
C GLY A 68 -2.77 3.20 19.48
N VAL A 69 -3.78 2.61 18.85
CA VAL A 69 -4.50 3.21 17.70
C VAL A 69 -5.96 3.49 18.05
N LYS A 70 -6.53 4.51 17.41
CA LYS A 70 -7.97 4.76 17.51
C LYS A 70 -8.72 3.76 16.61
N PRO A 71 -9.78 3.09 17.10
CA PRO A 71 -10.58 2.17 16.27
C PRO A 71 -11.10 2.82 14.99
N SER A 72 -11.42 4.13 15.06
CA SER A 72 -11.88 4.90 13.90
C SER A 72 -10.88 4.90 12.74
N SER A 73 -9.57 4.89 12.99
CA SER A 73 -8.57 4.87 11.90
C SER A 73 -8.49 3.51 11.19
N VAL A 74 -8.96 2.45 11.84
CA VAL A 74 -9.03 1.10 11.27
C VAL A 74 -10.38 0.89 10.58
N LEU A 75 -11.45 1.45 11.14
CA LEU A 75 -12.79 1.36 10.59
C LEU A 75 -13.06 2.33 9.44
N ASP A 76 -12.23 3.36 9.25
CA ASP A 76 -12.41 4.33 8.17
C ASP A 76 -12.40 3.66 6.80
N THR A 77 -13.59 3.50 6.21
CA THR A 77 -13.80 2.87 4.91
C THR A 77 -13.71 3.86 3.76
N ALA A 78 -13.31 5.12 4.02
CA ALA A 78 -13.38 6.25 3.08
C ALA A 78 -13.34 5.76 1.64
N VAL A 79 -14.50 5.85 0.99
CA VAL A 79 -14.72 5.45 -0.40
C VAL A 79 -13.81 6.32 -1.24
N ARG A 80 -12.59 5.84 -1.48
CA ARG A 80 -11.51 6.54 -2.19
C ARG A 80 -11.73 6.54 -3.70
N ASP A 81 -12.90 6.13 -4.17
CA ASP A 81 -13.23 6.02 -5.60
C ASP A 81 -13.64 7.37 -6.23
N GLN A 82 -13.71 8.44 -5.43
CA GLN A 82 -13.92 9.79 -5.97
C GLN A 82 -12.58 10.34 -6.48
N ALA A 83 -12.55 10.69 -7.76
CA ALA A 83 -11.39 11.35 -8.37
C ALA A 83 -11.04 12.62 -7.59
N ASN A 84 -9.80 12.73 -7.13
CA ASN A 84 -9.35 13.91 -6.42
C ASN A 84 -8.98 14.98 -7.45
N PRO A 85 -9.63 16.16 -7.47
CA PRO A 85 -9.37 17.20 -8.46
C PRO A 85 -7.91 17.70 -8.44
N ARG A 86 -7.14 17.42 -7.37
CA ARG A 86 -5.69 17.72 -7.27
C ARG A 86 -4.81 16.83 -8.16
N PHE A 87 -5.29 15.67 -8.59
CA PHE A 87 -4.56 14.73 -9.46
C PHE A 87 -5.12 14.76 -10.88
N THR A 88 -4.91 15.90 -11.55
CA THR A 88 -5.28 16.04 -12.96
C THR A 88 -4.51 15.06 -13.84
N ARG A 89 -5.08 14.70 -14.99
CA ARG A 89 -4.42 13.84 -15.99
C ARG A 89 -3.00 14.30 -16.32
N ALA A 90 -2.82 15.61 -16.54
CA ALA A 90 -1.50 16.18 -16.85
C ALA A 90 -0.50 16.01 -15.70
N ARG A 91 -0.94 16.08 -14.44
CA ARG A 91 -0.08 15.82 -13.28
C ARG A 91 0.29 14.35 -13.19
N LEU A 92 -0.67 13.44 -13.38
CA LEU A 92 -0.42 11.99 -13.39
C LEU A 92 0.56 11.59 -14.49
N GLU A 93 0.46 12.21 -15.68
CA GLU A 93 1.40 12.00 -16.78
C GLU A 93 2.83 12.45 -16.40
N LYS A 94 2.99 13.60 -15.75
CA LYS A 94 4.30 14.06 -15.24
C LYS A 94 4.88 13.13 -14.17
N ILE A 95 4.04 12.63 -13.26
CA ILE A 95 4.43 11.67 -12.23
C ILE A 95 4.92 10.38 -12.91
N ALA A 96 4.13 9.80 -13.81
CA ALA A 96 4.50 8.57 -14.52
C ALA A 96 5.80 8.70 -15.32
N ALA A 97 5.98 9.81 -16.05
CA ALA A 97 7.22 10.10 -16.76
C ALA A 97 8.44 10.19 -15.82
N SER A 98 8.25 10.74 -14.62
CA SER A 98 9.30 10.83 -13.59
C SER A 98 9.60 9.50 -12.91
N VAL A 99 8.66 8.54 -12.89
CA VAL A 99 8.90 7.19 -12.35
C VAL A 99 9.94 6.47 -13.21
N VAL A 100 9.77 6.54 -14.52
CA VAL A 100 10.62 5.86 -15.51
C VAL A 100 11.91 6.64 -15.75
N GLY A 101 11.82 7.93 -16.09
CA GLY A 101 12.99 8.74 -16.42
C GLY A 101 13.66 9.46 -15.25
N ASN A 102 14.62 10.34 -15.59
CA ASN A 102 15.39 11.14 -14.62
C ASN A 102 14.75 12.48 -14.24
N LEU A 103 13.54 12.76 -14.71
CA LEU A 103 12.82 13.99 -14.36
C LEU A 103 12.59 14.05 -12.85
N ARG A 104 12.99 15.17 -12.25
CA ARG A 104 12.73 15.44 -10.82
C ARG A 104 11.39 16.14 -10.69
N PRO A 105 10.42 15.57 -9.95
CA PRO A 105 9.16 16.25 -9.69
C PRO A 105 9.39 17.53 -8.89
N SER A 106 8.65 18.59 -9.23
CA SER A 106 8.79 19.90 -8.60
C SER A 106 8.26 19.91 -7.16
N SER A 107 7.10 19.30 -6.93
CA SER A 107 6.48 19.27 -5.59
C SER A 107 7.07 18.16 -4.70
N LYS A 108 7.03 18.37 -3.38
CA LYS A 108 7.42 17.34 -2.38
C LYS A 108 6.51 16.12 -2.47
N GLU A 109 5.20 16.36 -2.65
CA GLU A 109 4.18 15.32 -2.78
C GLU A 109 4.47 14.40 -3.98
N ASP A 110 4.77 14.97 -5.15
CA ASP A 110 5.09 14.17 -6.34
C ASP A 110 6.42 13.41 -6.17
N ARG A 111 7.40 13.99 -5.49
CA ARG A 111 8.66 13.30 -5.16
C ARG A 111 8.43 12.07 -4.28
N GLU A 112 7.57 12.19 -3.27
CA GLU A 112 7.17 11.06 -2.41
C GLU A 112 6.42 10.00 -3.21
N ILE A 113 5.44 10.40 -4.04
CA ILE A 113 4.68 9.47 -4.89
C ILE A 113 5.62 8.73 -5.84
N VAL A 114 6.49 9.44 -6.56
CA VAL A 114 7.47 8.83 -7.48
C VAL A 114 8.40 7.87 -6.74
N HIS A 115 8.87 8.23 -5.55
CA HIS A 115 9.68 7.34 -4.73
C HIS A 115 8.93 6.04 -4.42
N LEU A 116 7.69 6.12 -3.92
CA LEU A 116 6.88 4.95 -3.60
C LEU A 116 6.59 4.10 -4.85
N LEU A 117 6.20 4.71 -5.97
CA LEU A 117 5.93 4.02 -7.23
C LEU A 117 7.17 3.29 -7.76
N ARG A 118 8.36 3.86 -7.62
CA ARG A 118 9.62 3.21 -8.00
C ARG A 118 9.93 1.97 -7.16
N GLN A 119 9.47 1.93 -5.90
CA GLN A 119 9.63 0.77 -5.03
C GLN A 119 8.57 -0.30 -5.28
N THR A 120 7.36 0.08 -5.71
CA THR A 120 6.23 -0.86 -5.84
C THR A 120 5.97 -1.34 -7.27
N MET A 121 6.04 -0.47 -8.28
CA MET A 121 5.60 -0.73 -9.66
C MET A 121 6.71 -1.05 -10.67
N LEU A 122 7.98 -0.76 -10.37
CA LEU A 122 9.08 -1.04 -11.30
C LEU A 122 9.58 -2.50 -11.19
N PRO A 123 9.58 -3.28 -12.30
CA PRO A 123 10.11 -4.63 -12.30
C PRO A 123 11.61 -4.63 -11.95
N GLY A 124 12.02 -5.55 -11.08
CA GLY A 124 13.40 -5.65 -10.57
C GLY A 124 13.64 -4.89 -9.25
N ARG A 125 13.06 -3.70 -9.07
CA ARG A 125 13.13 -2.97 -7.78
C ARG A 125 12.14 -3.52 -6.75
N SER A 126 10.93 -3.84 -7.17
CA SER A 126 9.92 -4.49 -6.31
C SER A 126 10.40 -5.82 -5.71
N ARG A 127 11.32 -6.53 -6.39
CA ARG A 127 11.93 -7.77 -5.87
C ARG A 127 12.93 -7.55 -4.72
N ARG A 128 13.41 -6.32 -4.53
CA ARG A 128 14.43 -5.99 -3.51
C ARG A 128 13.83 -5.62 -2.15
N ILE A 129 12.52 -5.37 -2.07
CA ILE A 129 11.85 -4.98 -0.83
C ILE A 129 11.15 -6.18 -0.17
N SER A 130 11.09 -6.19 1.15
CA SER A 130 10.37 -7.23 1.88
C SER A 130 8.86 -7.13 1.63
N ALA A 131 8.12 -8.22 1.83
CA ALA A 131 6.66 -8.21 1.73
C ALA A 131 6.02 -7.18 2.70
N LYS A 132 6.66 -6.97 3.87
CA LYS A 132 6.26 -5.96 4.85
C LYS A 132 6.39 -4.54 4.28
N ASP A 133 7.55 -4.22 3.69
CA ASP A 133 7.81 -2.90 3.14
C ASP A 133 6.93 -2.62 1.92
N ALA A 134 6.70 -3.64 1.09
CA ALA A 134 5.75 -3.54 -0.02
C ALA A 134 4.34 -3.18 0.47
N ALA A 135 3.85 -3.84 1.53
CA ALA A 135 2.53 -3.54 2.09
C ALA A 135 2.45 -2.11 2.64
N ILE A 136 3.50 -1.62 3.30
CA ILE A 136 3.57 -0.23 3.79
C ILE A 136 3.55 0.75 2.61
N HIS A 137 4.39 0.55 1.60
CA HIS A 137 4.45 1.46 0.46
C HIS A 137 3.11 1.52 -0.30
N TRP A 138 2.43 0.39 -0.47
CA TRP A 138 1.10 0.36 -1.07
C TRP A 138 0.06 1.09 -0.22
N ALA A 139 0.10 0.92 1.10
CA ALA A 139 -0.78 1.64 2.00
C ALA A 139 -0.54 3.17 1.95
N ASP A 140 0.73 3.58 1.88
CA ASP A 140 1.11 5.00 1.84
C ASP A 140 0.75 5.66 0.50
N LEU A 141 0.80 4.90 -0.61
CA LEU A 141 0.25 5.33 -1.91
C LEU A 141 -1.26 5.51 -1.83
N ARG A 142 -1.98 4.52 -1.29
CA ARG A 142 -3.45 4.56 -1.13
C ARG A 142 -3.91 5.66 -0.19
N GLN A 143 -3.09 6.10 0.76
CA GLN A 143 -3.38 7.27 1.58
C GLN A 143 -3.43 8.57 0.78
N ARG A 144 -2.66 8.65 -0.31
CA ARG A 144 -2.48 9.85 -1.14
C ARG A 144 -3.32 9.85 -2.41
N LEU A 145 -3.52 8.68 -3.01
CA LEU A 145 -4.13 8.50 -4.32
C LEU A 145 -5.38 7.64 -4.24
N SER A 146 -6.36 7.94 -5.09
CA SER A 146 -7.52 7.07 -5.35
C SER A 146 -7.11 5.80 -6.08
N ASP A 147 -7.95 4.75 -6.03
CA ASP A 147 -7.72 3.54 -6.83
C ASP A 147 -7.65 3.85 -8.33
N LYS A 148 -8.51 4.75 -8.81
CA LYS A 148 -8.52 5.22 -10.20
C LYS A 148 -7.22 5.94 -10.59
N GLU A 149 -6.68 6.76 -9.70
CA GLU A 149 -5.39 7.45 -9.93
C GLU A 149 -4.22 6.46 -9.94
N ILE A 150 -4.21 5.50 -9.01
CA ILE A 150 -3.19 4.44 -8.96
C ILE A 150 -3.22 3.60 -10.25
N GLU A 151 -4.40 3.23 -10.72
CA GLU A 151 -4.59 2.48 -11.96
C GLU A 151 -4.12 3.30 -13.17
N THR A 152 -4.53 4.56 -13.26
CA THR A 152 -4.06 5.47 -14.32
C THR A 152 -2.53 5.60 -14.33
N LEU A 153 -1.90 5.74 -13.16
CA LEU A 153 -0.44 5.81 -13.06
C LEU A 153 0.23 4.51 -13.49
N ARG A 154 -0.35 3.36 -13.14
CA ARG A 154 0.16 2.04 -13.55
C ARG A 154 0.20 1.94 -15.07
N GLU A 155 -0.92 2.20 -15.75
CA GLU A 155 -1.02 2.17 -17.20
C GLU A 155 0.02 3.09 -17.85
N ARG A 156 0.16 4.32 -17.36
CA ARG A 156 1.10 5.31 -17.90
C ARG A 156 2.57 4.95 -17.67
N VAL A 157 2.90 4.35 -16.53
CA VAL A 157 4.26 3.85 -16.26
C VAL A 157 4.59 2.68 -17.18
N GLU A 158 3.64 1.76 -17.41
CA GLU A 158 3.81 0.66 -18.36
C GLU A 158 4.00 1.16 -19.79
N ASP A 159 3.17 2.11 -20.25
CA ASP A 159 3.32 2.77 -21.56
C ASP A 159 4.72 3.40 -21.71
N ALA A 160 5.19 4.13 -20.68
CA ALA A 160 6.50 4.78 -20.70
C ALA A 160 7.66 3.77 -20.75
N LEU A 161 7.57 2.67 -20.00
CA LEU A 161 8.55 1.57 -20.03
C LEU A 161 8.58 0.84 -21.39
N GLN A 162 7.45 0.78 -22.08
CA GLN A 162 7.39 0.20 -23.43
C GLN A 162 8.04 1.11 -24.47
N ARG A 163 7.87 2.44 -24.34
CA ARG A 163 8.48 3.43 -25.25
C ARG A 163 9.98 3.61 -25.05
N ASN A 164 10.53 3.27 -23.87
CA ASN A 164 11.95 3.45 -23.55
C ASN A 164 12.64 2.10 -23.20
N PRO A 165 12.93 1.24 -24.19
CA PRO A 165 13.38 -0.15 -23.95
C PRO A 165 14.77 -0.28 -23.30
N HIS A 166 15.60 0.78 -23.28
CA HIS A 166 16.96 0.75 -22.73
C HIS A 166 17.02 0.69 -21.19
N GLU A 167 15.94 0.95 -20.47
CA GLU A 167 15.88 0.84 -18.99
C GLU A 167 15.40 -0.54 -18.49
N LYS A 168 15.12 -1.50 -19.39
CA LYS A 168 14.55 -2.82 -19.05
C LYS A 168 15.51 -3.83 -18.41
N LYS A 169 16.80 -3.52 -18.23
CA LYS A 169 17.76 -4.44 -17.59
C LYS A 169 18.40 -3.80 -16.35
N PRO A 170 18.11 -4.29 -15.14
CA PRO A 170 19.12 -4.28 -14.10
C PRO A 170 20.13 -5.39 -14.42
N ASP A 171 21.41 -5.02 -14.48
CA ASP A 171 22.52 -5.96 -14.29
C ASP A 171 22.39 -6.70 -12.94
#